data_AF-A0A7Y2X9E0-F1
#
_entry.id   AF-A0A7Y2X9E0-F1
#
_cell.length_a   1.000
_cell.length_b   1.000
_cell.length_c   1.000
_cell.angle_alpha   90.00
_cell.angle_beta   90.00
_cell.angle_gamma   90.00
#
_symmetry.space_group_name_H-M   'P 1'
#
loop_
_entity.id
_entity.type
_entity.pdbx_description
1 polymer ?
#
loop_
_entity_poly.entity_id
_entity_poly.type
_entity_poly.pdbx_seq_one_letter_code
_entity_poly.pdbx_strand_id
1 'polypeptide(L)'
;PRVPESKLTQKDMDLARSLQDVTEEIVMKMGNHVYKETRCNNLTLAGGVALNCVASGKLLREGPFENIWIQPAAGDAGGSLGAAFVGWYNYLGNSRTLDSNSDSQKGSYLGPTFSDDEIHSFIQSRTLAANKLNDDNLIKKVAELLASEKVIGWFNGRMEFGPRALGARSIIGDARSPKMQAQMNIKIKFREGFRPFAPSVLFEKVSDYFEIEAESPYMLLVADIRKEKRRPMTSEEEKLWGIEKLNIVRSEIPAITHVDYSARLQTVHKETNPRYHKLIEQFEKDTGCAIIINTSFNVRGEPIVCTPEDAYKCFMRTDMDYLVLGSYLLAKEDQKLLKDDVDWKKEFVLD
;
A
#
# COMPACT_ATOMS: atom_id res chain seq x y z
N PRO A 1 15.49 25.75 -4.46
CA PRO A 1 14.40 24.81 -4.10
C PRO A 1 13.14 25.18 -4.88
N ARG A 2 12.38 24.19 -5.39
CA ARG A 2 11.10 24.46 -6.09
C ARG A 2 10.06 24.92 -5.06
N VAL A 3 9.17 25.85 -5.46
CA VAL A 3 8.00 26.22 -4.65
C VAL A 3 7.03 25.03 -4.62
N PRO A 4 6.60 24.54 -3.45
CA PRO A 4 5.62 23.46 -3.34
C PRO A 4 4.39 23.72 -4.23
N GLU A 5 3.85 22.66 -4.82
CA GLU A 5 2.63 22.69 -5.65
C GLU A 5 2.68 23.50 -6.95
N SER A 6 3.79 24.16 -7.26
CA SER A 6 4.00 24.78 -8.58
C SER A 6 3.96 23.75 -9.72
N LYS A 7 3.61 24.18 -10.94
CA LYS A 7 3.55 23.27 -12.10
C LYS A 7 4.90 22.56 -12.30
N LEU A 8 4.86 21.23 -12.40
CA LEU A 8 6.04 20.41 -12.68
C LEU A 8 6.60 20.72 -14.07
N THR A 9 7.90 20.96 -14.17
CA THR A 9 8.62 21.21 -15.42
C THR A 9 9.38 19.97 -15.88
N GLN A 10 9.78 19.93 -17.16
CA GLN A 10 10.64 18.85 -17.68
C GLN A 10 11.94 18.73 -16.87
N LYS A 11 12.55 19.86 -16.50
CA LYS A 11 13.74 19.90 -15.65
C LYS A 11 13.54 19.20 -14.30
N ASP A 12 12.39 19.40 -13.66
CA ASP A 12 12.08 18.76 -12.37
C ASP A 12 11.98 17.23 -12.53
N MET A 13 11.33 16.78 -13.62
CA MET A 13 11.19 15.36 -13.94
C MET A 13 12.54 14.72 -14.29
N ASP A 14 13.37 15.40 -15.08
CA ASP A 14 14.71 14.93 -15.47
C ASP A 14 15.63 14.82 -14.25
N LEU A 15 15.57 15.80 -13.33
CA LEU A 15 16.33 15.77 -12.08
C LEU A 15 15.89 14.60 -11.19
N ALA A 16 14.59 14.41 -11.01
CA ALA A 16 14.06 13.29 -10.23
C ALA A 16 14.47 11.93 -10.84
N ARG A 17 14.38 11.79 -12.17
CA ARG A 17 14.83 10.58 -12.87
C ARG A 17 16.34 10.34 -12.70
N SER A 18 17.15 11.38 -12.89
CA SER A 18 18.61 11.28 -12.75
C SER A 18 19.03 10.86 -11.33
N LEU A 19 18.38 11.40 -10.30
CA LEU A 19 18.62 11.00 -8.91
C LEU A 19 18.23 9.54 -8.66
N GLN A 20 17.13 9.08 -9.24
CA GLN A 20 16.71 7.68 -9.17
C GLN A 20 17.74 6.77 -9.87
N ASP A 21 18.20 7.11 -11.07
CA ASP A 21 19.20 6.35 -11.82
C ASP A 21 20.52 6.21 -11.05
N VAL A 22 21.03 7.32 -10.49
CA VAL A 22 22.25 7.31 -9.67
C VAL A 22 22.05 6.50 -8.40
N THR A 23 20.88 6.58 -7.76
CA THR A 23 20.57 5.78 -6.57
C THR A 23 20.60 4.29 -6.88
N GLU A 24 19.99 3.87 -7.99
CA GLU A 24 20.02 2.48 -8.46
C GLU A 24 21.44 1.99 -8.73
N GLU A 25 22.26 2.81 -9.40
CA GLU A 25 23.66 2.48 -9.69
C GLU A 25 24.47 2.28 -8.40
N ILE A 26 24.32 3.18 -7.41
CA ILE A 26 25.03 3.11 -6.14
C ILE A 26 24.59 1.86 -5.35
N VAL A 27 23.28 1.61 -5.25
CA VAL A 27 22.75 0.42 -4.57
C VAL A 27 23.28 -0.86 -5.21
N MET A 28 23.31 -0.93 -6.55
CA MET A 28 23.85 -2.08 -7.27
C MET A 28 25.37 -2.26 -7.02
N LYS A 29 26.15 -1.18 -7.00
CA LYS A 29 27.58 -1.23 -6.66
C LYS A 29 27.81 -1.72 -5.23
N MET A 30 27.02 -1.24 -4.28
CA MET A 30 27.09 -1.69 -2.87
C MET A 30 26.71 -3.17 -2.74
N GLY A 31 25.63 -3.61 -3.40
CA GLY A 31 25.22 -5.00 -3.42
C GLY A 31 26.31 -5.92 -3.99
N ASN A 32 26.89 -5.57 -5.13
CA ASN A 32 27.99 -6.32 -5.75
C ASN A 32 29.24 -6.37 -4.85
N HIS A 33 29.57 -5.27 -4.17
CA HIS A 33 30.66 -5.25 -3.20
C HIS A 33 30.40 -6.22 -2.05
N VAL A 34 29.24 -6.15 -1.41
CA VAL A 34 28.87 -7.07 -0.31
C VAL A 34 28.88 -8.52 -0.76
N TYR A 35 28.37 -8.83 -1.96
CA TYR A 35 28.42 -10.18 -2.51
C TYR A 35 29.86 -10.67 -2.74
N LYS A 36 30.74 -9.79 -3.24
CA LYS A 36 32.16 -10.14 -3.43
C LYS A 36 32.85 -10.50 -2.12
N GLU A 37 32.55 -9.77 -1.05
CA GLU A 37 33.14 -9.97 0.28
C GLU A 37 32.57 -11.20 1.00
N THR A 38 31.27 -11.48 0.84
CA THR A 38 30.57 -12.50 1.65
C THR A 38 30.25 -13.80 0.91
N ARG A 39 30.06 -13.73 -0.42
CA ARG A 39 29.52 -14.81 -1.27
C ARG A 39 28.17 -15.36 -0.80
N CYS A 40 27.43 -14.60 0.00
CA CYS A 40 26.09 -14.96 0.45
C CYS A 40 25.06 -14.71 -0.65
N ASN A 41 24.21 -15.70 -0.91
CA ASN A 41 23.10 -15.58 -1.87
C ASN A 41 21.92 -14.77 -1.35
N ASN A 42 21.84 -14.54 -0.03
CA ASN A 42 20.74 -13.86 0.63
C ASN A 42 21.19 -12.50 1.15
N LEU A 43 20.45 -11.44 0.80
CA LEU A 43 20.72 -10.08 1.25
C LEU A 43 19.59 -9.56 2.15
N THR A 44 19.95 -9.01 3.31
CA THR A 44 19.01 -8.28 4.17
C THR A 44 19.26 -6.78 4.07
N LEU A 45 18.20 -6.00 3.85
CA LEU A 45 18.27 -4.55 3.67
C LEU A 45 17.52 -3.80 4.79
N ALA A 46 18.15 -2.74 5.28
CA ALA A 46 17.57 -1.75 6.20
C ALA A 46 18.17 -0.36 5.90
N GLY A 47 17.69 0.68 6.57
CA GLY A 47 17.99 2.09 6.29
C GLY A 47 16.97 2.71 5.34
N GLY A 48 16.77 4.02 5.43
CA GLY A 48 15.70 4.73 4.69
C GLY A 48 15.73 4.53 3.17
N VAL A 49 16.92 4.38 2.57
CA VAL A 49 17.09 4.11 1.13
C VAL A 49 16.50 2.76 0.73
N ALA A 50 16.46 1.78 1.63
CA ALA A 50 15.88 0.46 1.37
C ALA A 50 14.35 0.50 1.14
N LEU A 51 13.67 1.60 1.49
CA LEU A 51 12.26 1.83 1.14
C LEU A 51 12.06 2.21 -0.34
N ASN A 52 13.15 2.44 -1.09
CA ASN A 52 13.12 2.60 -2.54
C ASN A 52 12.90 1.23 -3.20
N CYS A 53 11.63 0.92 -3.44
CA CYS A 53 11.20 -0.35 -4.02
C CYS A 53 11.65 -0.55 -5.47
N VAL A 54 11.94 0.53 -6.21
CA VAL A 54 12.48 0.46 -7.57
C VAL A 54 13.92 -0.02 -7.54
N ALA A 55 14.75 0.59 -6.69
CA ALA A 55 16.15 0.18 -6.50
C ALA A 55 16.26 -1.25 -5.93
N SER A 56 15.42 -1.57 -4.94
CA SER A 56 15.41 -2.91 -4.34
C SER A 56 14.92 -3.98 -5.31
N GLY A 57 13.89 -3.70 -6.10
CA GLY A 57 13.41 -4.61 -7.15
C GLY A 57 14.46 -4.83 -8.26
N LYS A 58 15.19 -3.78 -8.65
CA LYS A 58 16.31 -3.92 -9.59
C LYS A 58 17.44 -4.78 -9.03
N LEU A 59 17.79 -4.58 -7.75
CA LEU A 59 18.82 -5.38 -7.09
C LEU A 59 18.43 -6.86 -7.02
N LEU A 60 17.16 -7.18 -6.80
CA LEU A 60 16.66 -8.56 -6.81
C LEU A 60 16.74 -9.19 -8.22
N ARG A 61 16.39 -8.44 -9.27
CA ARG A 61 16.36 -8.97 -10.65
C ARG A 61 17.74 -9.08 -11.31
N GLU A 62 18.60 -8.09 -11.09
CA GLU A 62 19.85 -7.92 -11.83
C GLU A 62 21.10 -8.14 -10.95
N GLY A 63 20.92 -8.14 -9.63
CA GLY A 63 22.01 -8.35 -8.68
C GLY A 63 22.38 -9.82 -8.51
N PRO A 64 23.47 -10.10 -7.77
CA PRO A 64 24.00 -11.46 -7.59
C PRO A 64 23.29 -12.26 -6.49
N PHE A 65 22.11 -11.84 -6.03
CA PHE A 65 21.42 -12.43 -4.88
C PHE A 65 20.23 -13.27 -5.35
N GLU A 66 20.05 -14.44 -4.75
CA GLU A 66 18.87 -15.30 -4.97
C GLU A 66 17.66 -14.75 -4.22
N ASN A 67 17.88 -14.21 -3.00
CA ASN A 67 16.81 -13.65 -2.18
C ASN A 67 17.21 -12.32 -1.56
N ILE A 68 16.24 -11.41 -1.48
CA ILE A 68 16.37 -10.16 -0.73
C ILE A 68 15.23 -10.06 0.26
N TRP A 69 15.57 -9.77 1.52
CA TRP A 69 14.61 -9.41 2.55
C TRP A 69 14.80 -7.97 2.99
N ILE A 70 13.73 -7.19 3.02
CA ILE A 70 13.76 -5.76 3.31
C ILE A 70 12.92 -5.51 4.55
N GLN A 71 13.49 -4.86 5.55
CA GLN A 71 12.75 -4.59 6.79
C GLN A 71 11.57 -3.62 6.50
N PRO A 72 10.32 -3.93 6.92
CA PRO A 72 9.12 -3.15 6.54
C PRO A 72 9.10 -1.67 6.97
N ALA A 73 9.68 -1.38 8.13
CA ALA A 73 9.92 -0.06 8.69
C ALA A 73 11.40 0.34 8.55
N ALA A 74 11.99 0.16 7.36
CA ALA A 74 13.45 0.16 7.16
C ALA A 74 14.18 1.43 7.62
N GLY A 75 13.48 2.56 7.67
CA GLY A 75 14.02 3.81 8.20
C GLY A 75 14.20 3.80 9.73
N ASP A 76 14.32 4.98 10.32
CA ASP A 76 14.70 5.14 11.72
C ASP A 76 13.69 4.51 12.70
N ALA A 77 12.42 4.39 12.33
CA ALA A 77 11.40 3.72 13.13
C ALA A 77 11.79 2.26 13.45
N GLY A 78 12.38 1.54 12.48
CA GLY A 78 12.84 0.16 12.66
C GLY A 78 14.03 0.02 13.61
N GLY A 79 14.73 1.13 13.93
CA GLY A 79 15.84 1.13 14.89
C GLY A 79 15.43 0.66 16.28
N SER A 80 14.19 0.92 16.70
CA SER A 80 13.64 0.42 17.96
C SER A 80 13.65 -1.12 18.05
N LEU A 81 13.24 -1.80 16.97
CA LEU A 81 13.27 -3.25 16.86
C LEU A 81 14.72 -3.77 16.83
N GLY A 82 15.60 -3.09 16.09
CA GLY A 82 17.02 -3.44 16.04
C GLY A 82 17.69 -3.36 17.42
N ALA A 83 17.44 -2.28 18.17
CA ALA A 83 17.96 -2.12 19.53
C ALA A 83 17.46 -3.21 20.49
N ALA A 84 16.18 -3.57 20.40
CA ALA A 84 15.62 -4.67 21.18
C ALA A 84 16.29 -6.00 20.85
N PHE A 85 16.57 -6.29 19.55
CA PHE A 85 17.28 -7.51 19.16
C PHE A 85 18.74 -7.53 19.64
N VAL A 86 19.45 -6.39 19.62
CA VAL A 86 20.81 -6.31 20.18
C VAL A 86 20.79 -6.60 21.67
N GLY A 87 19.87 -6.01 22.43
CA GLY A 87 19.72 -6.30 23.86
C GLY A 87 19.38 -7.77 24.11
N TRP A 88 18.40 -8.31 23.40
CA TRP A 88 17.90 -9.66 23.61
C TRP A 88 18.90 -10.76 23.25
N TYR A 89 19.54 -10.66 22.08
CA TYR A 89 20.42 -11.72 21.57
C TYR A 89 21.88 -11.51 21.95
N ASN A 90 22.39 -10.27 21.89
CA ASN A 90 23.82 -10.04 22.10
C ASN A 90 24.14 -9.78 23.56
N TYR A 91 23.32 -8.98 24.25
CA TYR A 91 23.57 -8.63 25.65
C TYR A 91 23.09 -9.70 26.64
N LEU A 92 21.87 -10.22 26.45
CA LEU A 92 21.31 -11.26 27.33
C LEU A 92 21.69 -12.69 26.92
N GLY A 93 22.27 -12.88 25.72
CA GLY A 93 22.71 -14.20 25.25
C GLY A 93 21.59 -15.20 24.97
N ASN A 94 20.35 -14.73 24.78
CA ASN A 94 19.23 -15.62 24.45
C ASN A 94 19.43 -16.27 23.06
N SER A 95 18.90 -17.47 22.88
CA SER A 95 19.00 -18.20 21.62
C SER A 95 18.03 -17.65 20.56
N ARG A 96 18.45 -17.71 19.29
CA ARG A 96 17.58 -17.44 18.13
C ARG A 96 16.93 -18.74 17.69
N THR A 97 15.62 -18.72 17.51
CA THR A 97 14.90 -19.80 16.81
C THR A 97 14.62 -19.30 15.39
N LEU A 98 15.14 -20.02 14.40
CA LEU A 98 14.90 -19.69 12.99
C LEU A 98 13.76 -20.58 12.50
N ASP A 99 12.71 -19.97 11.98
CA ASP A 99 11.73 -20.65 11.14
C ASP A 99 12.17 -20.50 9.69
N SER A 100 12.22 -21.61 8.95
CA SER A 100 12.67 -21.63 7.55
C SER A 100 11.60 -21.21 6.56
N ASN A 101 10.33 -21.12 6.98
CA ASN A 101 9.21 -21.04 6.05
C ASN A 101 8.70 -19.61 5.81
N SER A 102 8.89 -18.69 6.75
CA SER A 102 8.48 -17.29 6.61
C SER A 102 9.26 -16.39 7.56
N ASP A 103 9.18 -15.08 7.37
CA ASP A 103 9.71 -14.16 8.38
C ASP A 103 8.83 -14.09 9.65
N SER A 104 9.40 -13.55 10.72
CA SER A 104 8.71 -13.36 12.01
C SER A 104 7.99 -12.01 12.15
N GLN A 105 7.86 -11.20 11.08
CA GLN A 105 7.22 -9.89 11.16
C GLN A 105 5.69 -9.99 11.26
N LYS A 106 5.10 -11.17 11.01
CA LYS A 106 3.65 -11.40 11.08
C LYS A 106 2.87 -10.40 10.21
N GLY A 107 3.28 -10.22 8.95
CA GLY A 107 2.70 -9.23 8.04
C GLY A 107 2.86 -7.77 8.49
N SER A 108 3.75 -7.52 9.47
CA SER A 108 3.93 -6.25 10.17
C SER A 108 2.71 -5.77 10.96
N TYR A 109 1.72 -6.63 11.24
CA TYR A 109 0.56 -6.30 12.06
C TYR A 109 0.90 -6.28 13.57
N LEU A 110 1.82 -5.39 13.95
CA LEU A 110 2.43 -5.31 15.28
C LEU A 110 1.82 -4.20 16.15
N GLY A 111 1.04 -3.29 15.56
CA GLY A 111 0.37 -2.19 16.24
C GLY A 111 -0.88 -2.60 17.03
N PRO A 112 -1.64 -1.61 17.53
CA PRO A 112 -2.86 -1.83 18.29
C PRO A 112 -3.99 -2.43 17.44
N THR A 113 -4.92 -3.11 18.10
CA THR A 113 -6.18 -3.59 17.55
C THR A 113 -7.31 -3.11 18.44
N PHE A 114 -8.51 -2.97 17.87
CA PHE A 114 -9.71 -2.57 18.58
C PHE A 114 -10.75 -3.67 18.41
N SER A 115 -11.32 -4.11 19.53
CA SER A 115 -12.40 -5.09 19.57
C SER A 115 -13.70 -4.51 19.03
N ASP A 116 -14.62 -5.39 18.63
CA ASP A 116 -15.96 -4.97 18.23
C ASP A 116 -16.70 -4.25 19.37
N ASP A 117 -16.42 -4.55 20.64
CA ASP A 117 -17.04 -3.88 21.79
C ASP A 117 -16.53 -2.45 21.96
N GLU A 118 -15.22 -2.22 21.77
CA GLU A 118 -14.64 -0.87 21.76
C GLU A 118 -15.20 -0.04 20.59
N ILE A 119 -15.28 -0.65 19.40
CA ILE A 119 -15.85 -0.01 18.21
C ILE A 119 -17.34 0.28 18.41
N HIS A 120 -18.09 -0.64 19.00
CA HIS A 120 -19.51 -0.45 19.31
C HIS A 120 -19.71 0.72 20.29
N SER A 121 -18.90 0.78 21.34
CA SER A 121 -18.92 1.85 22.33
C SER A 121 -18.65 3.21 21.68
N PHE A 122 -17.67 3.28 20.77
CA PHE A 122 -17.39 4.47 19.98
C PHE A 122 -18.60 4.89 19.12
N ILE A 123 -19.18 3.96 18.35
CA ILE A 123 -20.36 4.19 17.50
C ILE A 123 -21.54 4.73 18.32
N GLN A 124 -21.83 4.13 19.48
CA GLN A 124 -22.90 4.57 20.36
C GLN A 124 -22.65 5.97 20.94
N SER A 125 -21.42 6.23 21.42
CA SER A 125 -21.05 7.51 22.03
C SER A 125 -21.21 8.71 21.08
N ARG A 126 -21.07 8.46 19.78
CA ARG A 126 -21.21 9.46 18.72
C ARG A 126 -22.55 9.36 17.97
N THR A 127 -23.38 8.37 18.30
CA THR A 127 -24.67 8.09 17.63
C THR A 127 -24.50 7.97 16.10
N LEU A 128 -23.49 7.21 15.66
CA LEU A 128 -23.19 7.01 14.24
C LEU A 128 -24.16 6.00 13.61
N ALA A 129 -24.55 6.24 12.36
CA ALA A 129 -25.32 5.27 11.60
C ALA A 129 -24.39 4.15 11.11
N ALA A 130 -24.57 2.93 11.63
CA ALA A 130 -23.70 1.79 11.31
C ALA A 130 -24.48 0.47 11.31
N ASN A 131 -24.17 -0.40 10.36
CA ASN A 131 -24.73 -1.74 10.27
C ASN A 131 -23.71 -2.77 10.74
N LYS A 132 -24.02 -3.53 11.79
CA LYS A 132 -23.19 -4.65 12.22
C LYS A 132 -23.47 -5.86 11.32
N LEU A 133 -22.43 -6.42 10.73
CA LEU A 133 -22.50 -7.59 9.86
C LEU A 133 -21.58 -8.69 10.43
N ASN A 134 -21.95 -9.95 10.23
CA ASN A 134 -20.99 -11.03 10.43
C ASN A 134 -19.92 -11.00 9.31
N ASP A 135 -18.83 -11.74 9.50
CA ASP A 135 -17.69 -11.73 8.58
C ASP A 135 -18.06 -12.05 7.13
N ASP A 136 -18.83 -13.12 6.90
CA ASP A 136 -19.16 -13.57 5.54
C ASP A 136 -20.05 -12.53 4.82
N ASN A 137 -21.04 -11.97 5.51
CA ASN A 137 -21.90 -10.93 4.95
C ASN A 137 -21.14 -9.62 4.73
N LEU A 138 -20.22 -9.25 5.63
CA LEU A 138 -19.38 -8.06 5.46
C LEU A 138 -18.48 -8.22 4.24
N ILE A 139 -17.77 -9.34 4.13
CA ILE A 139 -16.87 -9.62 3.00
C ILE A 139 -17.62 -9.57 1.68
N LYS A 140 -18.76 -10.28 1.60
CA LYS A 140 -19.62 -10.25 0.40
C LYS A 140 -20.07 -8.84 0.07
N LYS A 141 -20.54 -8.08 1.07
CA LYS A 141 -21.02 -6.72 0.84
C LYS A 141 -19.91 -5.78 0.38
N VAL A 142 -18.74 -5.86 0.98
CA VAL A 142 -17.58 -5.03 0.62
C VAL A 142 -17.07 -5.39 -0.77
N ALA A 143 -17.03 -6.67 -1.15
CA ALA A 143 -16.70 -7.11 -2.50
C ALA A 143 -17.70 -6.57 -3.55
N GLU A 144 -19.01 -6.64 -3.29
CA GLU A 144 -20.05 -6.04 -4.15
C GLU A 144 -19.85 -4.52 -4.31
N LEU A 145 -19.52 -3.82 -3.22
CA LEU A 145 -19.27 -2.38 -3.24
C LEU A 145 -18.01 -2.04 -4.05
N LEU A 146 -16.92 -2.78 -3.86
CA LEU A 146 -15.71 -2.64 -4.68
C LEU A 146 -16.01 -2.86 -6.16
N ALA A 147 -16.73 -3.94 -6.50
CA ALA A 147 -17.10 -4.24 -7.89
C ALA A 147 -18.00 -3.17 -8.52
N SER A 148 -18.71 -2.40 -7.68
CA SER A 148 -19.50 -1.24 -8.07
C SER A 148 -18.71 0.08 -8.05
N GLU A 149 -17.38 0.00 -8.11
CA GLU A 149 -16.44 1.13 -8.11
C GLU A 149 -16.59 2.06 -6.89
N LYS A 150 -16.94 1.53 -5.72
CA LYS A 150 -16.98 2.30 -4.46
C LYS A 150 -15.61 2.36 -3.79
N VAL A 151 -15.30 3.50 -3.19
CA VAL A 151 -14.09 3.69 -2.38
C VAL A 151 -14.40 3.41 -0.91
N ILE A 152 -13.60 2.54 -0.29
CA ILE A 152 -13.89 2.04 1.05
C ILE A 152 -12.69 2.30 1.96
N GLY A 153 -12.93 2.96 3.09
CA GLY A 153 -12.01 2.97 4.22
C GLY A 153 -12.08 1.63 4.95
N TRP A 154 -10.96 0.92 5.02
CA TRP A 154 -10.85 -0.41 5.60
C TRP A 154 -10.03 -0.36 6.89
N PHE A 155 -10.72 -0.46 8.02
CA PHE A 155 -10.14 -0.52 9.35
C PHE A 155 -10.43 -1.89 9.99
N ASN A 156 -9.41 -2.75 10.04
CA ASN A 156 -9.56 -4.10 10.54
C ASN A 156 -8.28 -4.62 11.22
N GLY A 157 -8.43 -5.35 12.32
CA GLY A 157 -7.33 -6.04 13.00
C GLY A 157 -6.22 -5.13 13.52
N ARG A 158 -5.05 -5.73 13.77
CA ARG A 158 -3.86 -5.04 14.25
C ARG A 158 -3.28 -4.12 13.18
N MET A 159 -2.95 -2.90 13.57
CA MET A 159 -2.32 -1.91 12.71
C MET A 159 -0.93 -2.37 12.24
N GLU A 160 -0.62 -2.04 10.99
CA GLU A 160 0.68 -2.25 10.36
C GLU A 160 1.78 -1.39 10.99
N PHE A 161 2.99 -1.93 11.13
CA PHE A 161 4.19 -1.20 11.52
C PHE A 161 5.00 -0.84 10.27
N GLY A 162 5.20 0.45 10.05
CA GLY A 162 5.95 0.98 8.92
C GLY A 162 5.14 2.02 8.13
N PRO A 163 5.69 2.51 7.00
CA PRO A 163 5.10 3.63 6.26
C PRO A 163 4.04 3.20 5.23
N ARG A 164 3.69 1.91 5.16
CA ARG A 164 2.78 1.34 4.18
C ARG A 164 1.54 0.78 4.89
N ALA A 165 0.36 1.05 4.34
CA ALA A 165 -0.82 0.28 4.69
C ALA A 165 -0.82 -1.03 3.91
N LEU A 166 -1.09 -2.12 4.62
CA LEU A 166 -0.99 -3.50 4.15
C LEU A 166 -2.31 -4.24 4.42
N GLY A 167 -3.45 -3.56 4.36
CA GLY A 167 -4.78 -4.19 4.48
C GLY A 167 -5.35 -4.25 5.90
N ALA A 168 -4.81 -3.49 6.85
CA ALA A 168 -5.42 -3.28 8.17
C ALA A 168 -5.86 -1.82 8.39
N ARG A 169 -5.14 -0.85 7.84
CA ARG A 169 -5.52 0.58 7.82
C ARG A 169 -5.39 1.14 6.39
N SER A 170 -6.27 0.67 5.52
CA SER A 170 -6.19 0.90 4.07
C SER A 170 -7.39 1.67 3.53
N ILE A 171 -7.19 2.39 2.44
CA ILE A 171 -8.29 2.79 1.55
C ILE A 171 -8.19 1.88 0.34
N ILE A 172 -9.29 1.21 0.03
CA ILE A 172 -9.36 0.20 -1.01
C ILE A 172 -10.36 0.58 -2.10
N GLY A 173 -10.14 0.07 -3.31
CA GLY A 173 -10.94 0.36 -4.49
C GLY A 173 -10.71 -0.65 -5.61
N ASP A 174 -11.49 -0.56 -6.68
CA ASP A 174 -11.41 -1.48 -7.82
C ASP A 174 -10.21 -1.18 -8.71
N ALA A 175 -9.30 -2.16 -8.85
CA ALA A 175 -8.11 -2.02 -9.68
C ALA A 175 -8.40 -1.99 -11.20
N ARG A 176 -9.54 -2.53 -11.62
CA ARG A 176 -9.97 -2.62 -13.03
C ARG A 176 -10.50 -1.29 -13.56
N SER A 177 -10.96 -0.43 -12.67
CA SER A 177 -11.62 0.82 -13.05
C SER A 177 -10.62 1.83 -13.63
N PRO A 178 -10.84 2.35 -14.85
CA PRO A 178 -9.96 3.37 -15.43
C PRO A 178 -10.10 4.74 -14.75
N LYS A 179 -11.15 4.94 -13.93
CA LYS A 179 -11.44 6.23 -13.27
C LYS A 179 -11.01 6.26 -11.80
N MET A 180 -10.88 5.09 -11.17
CA MET A 180 -10.62 4.96 -9.74
C MET A 180 -9.32 5.65 -9.30
N GLN A 181 -8.26 5.57 -10.11
CA GLN A 181 -7.00 6.25 -9.83
C GLN A 181 -7.21 7.77 -9.67
N ALA A 182 -7.85 8.40 -10.65
CA ALA A 182 -8.11 9.84 -10.64
C ALA A 182 -9.07 10.22 -9.50
N GLN A 183 -10.14 9.44 -9.30
CA GLN A 183 -11.11 9.66 -8.22
C GLN A 183 -10.45 9.62 -6.85
N MET A 184 -9.68 8.57 -6.53
CA MET A 184 -9.01 8.43 -5.25
C MET A 184 -7.94 9.51 -5.05
N ASN A 185 -7.16 9.87 -6.06
CA ASN A 185 -6.13 10.90 -5.92
C ASN A 185 -6.72 12.29 -5.65
N ILE A 186 -7.76 12.68 -6.37
CA ILE A 186 -8.35 14.03 -6.28
C ILE A 186 -9.27 14.14 -5.06
N LYS A 187 -10.18 13.17 -4.89
CA LYS A 187 -11.28 13.28 -3.93
C LYS A 187 -10.94 12.78 -2.53
N ILE A 188 -9.94 11.90 -2.43
CA ILE A 188 -9.58 11.24 -1.16
C ILE A 188 -8.21 11.71 -0.69
N LYS A 189 -7.23 11.67 -1.59
CA LYS A 189 -5.82 11.97 -1.26
C LYS A 189 -5.43 13.42 -1.45
N PHE A 190 -6.26 14.22 -2.12
CA PHE A 190 -6.01 15.63 -2.41
C PHE A 190 -4.59 15.86 -2.96
N ARG A 191 -4.18 15.00 -3.89
CA ARG A 191 -2.86 15.02 -4.53
C ARG A 191 -2.99 14.86 -6.03
N GLU A 192 -1.87 14.88 -6.74
CA GLU A 192 -1.87 14.84 -8.20
C GLU A 192 -2.59 13.59 -8.73
N GLY A 193 -3.52 13.80 -9.68
CA GLY A 193 -4.48 12.78 -10.15
C GLY A 193 -3.85 11.51 -10.72
N PHE A 194 -2.58 11.58 -11.11
CA PHE A 194 -1.86 10.54 -11.84
C PHE A 194 -1.03 9.60 -10.98
N ARG A 195 -0.92 9.83 -9.65
CA ARG A 195 -0.07 8.97 -8.82
C ARG A 195 -0.67 7.56 -8.78
N PRO A 196 0.03 6.53 -9.29
CA PRO A 196 -0.47 5.17 -9.24
C PRO A 196 -0.60 4.69 -7.80
N PHE A 197 -1.54 3.78 -7.58
CA PHE A 197 -1.70 3.10 -6.30
C PHE A 197 -1.07 1.72 -6.33
N ALA A 198 -0.82 1.16 -5.14
CA ALA A 198 -0.27 -0.18 -5.03
C ALA A 198 -1.39 -1.22 -5.15
N PRO A 199 -1.16 -2.35 -5.85
CA PRO A 199 -2.06 -3.48 -5.81
C PRO A 199 -1.85 -4.30 -4.53
N SER A 200 -2.96 -4.76 -3.95
CA SER A 200 -3.01 -5.95 -3.10
C SER A 200 -3.50 -7.12 -3.93
N VAL A 201 -2.71 -8.19 -3.99
CA VAL A 201 -2.98 -9.38 -4.80
C VAL A 201 -2.84 -10.63 -3.93
N LEU A 202 -3.70 -11.64 -4.16
CA LEU A 202 -3.54 -12.94 -3.52
C LEU A 202 -2.19 -13.54 -3.92
N PHE A 203 -1.41 -14.05 -2.96
CA PHE A 203 -0.09 -14.61 -3.25
C PHE A 203 -0.15 -15.72 -4.31
N GLU A 204 -1.11 -16.62 -4.19
CA GLU A 204 -1.36 -17.72 -5.12
C GLU A 204 -1.77 -17.28 -6.54
N LYS A 205 -2.07 -15.99 -6.74
CA LYS A 205 -2.43 -15.38 -8.02
C LYS A 205 -1.40 -14.37 -8.51
N VAL A 206 -0.34 -14.07 -7.75
CA VAL A 206 0.60 -12.99 -8.09
C VAL A 206 1.22 -13.21 -9.47
N SER A 207 1.61 -14.45 -9.77
CA SER A 207 2.23 -14.82 -11.03
C SER A 207 1.26 -14.88 -12.20
N ASP A 208 -0.06 -14.76 -11.99
CA ASP A 208 -1.04 -14.65 -13.08
C ASP A 208 -1.11 -13.22 -13.64
N TYR A 209 -0.66 -12.23 -12.87
CA TYR A 209 -0.76 -10.81 -13.20
C TYR A 209 0.60 -10.10 -13.33
N PHE A 210 1.64 -10.59 -12.66
CA PHE A 210 2.94 -9.94 -12.58
C PHE A 210 4.08 -10.89 -12.99
N GLU A 211 5.15 -10.33 -13.54
CA GLU A 211 6.40 -11.05 -13.87
C GLU A 211 7.25 -11.26 -12.60
N ILE A 212 6.68 -11.98 -11.62
CA ILE A 212 7.33 -12.33 -10.34
C ILE A 212 6.71 -13.62 -9.77
N GLU A 213 7.56 -14.46 -9.17
CA GLU A 213 7.16 -15.71 -8.48
C GLU A 213 7.50 -15.70 -6.98
N ALA A 214 7.84 -14.51 -6.46
CA ALA A 214 8.28 -14.30 -5.09
C ALA A 214 7.25 -13.52 -4.26
N GLU A 215 7.35 -13.67 -2.94
CA GLU A 215 6.55 -12.91 -1.99
C GLU A 215 6.95 -11.42 -1.96
N SER A 216 5.96 -10.55 -1.81
CA SER A 216 6.16 -9.12 -1.54
C SER A 216 5.11 -8.63 -0.54
N PRO A 217 5.09 -9.13 0.71
CA PRO A 217 4.01 -8.84 1.66
C PRO A 217 4.01 -7.38 2.17
N TYR A 218 5.08 -6.62 1.91
CA TYR A 218 5.31 -5.30 2.51
C TYR A 218 5.25 -4.12 1.52
N MET A 219 4.86 -4.35 0.26
CA MET A 219 4.93 -3.32 -0.79
C MET A 219 6.33 -2.71 -0.97
N LEU A 220 7.37 -3.56 -0.94
CA LEU A 220 8.76 -3.14 -1.06
C LEU A 220 9.44 -3.61 -2.36
N LEU A 221 8.72 -4.36 -3.20
CA LEU A 221 9.17 -4.78 -4.52
C LEU A 221 8.26 -4.21 -5.60
N VAL A 222 8.85 -3.98 -6.77
CA VAL A 222 8.16 -3.60 -7.99
C VAL A 222 8.30 -4.75 -8.99
N ALA A 223 7.19 -5.14 -9.60
CA ALA A 223 7.18 -6.07 -10.69
C ALA A 223 6.39 -5.51 -11.88
N ASP A 224 6.74 -6.04 -13.03
CA ASP A 224 6.12 -5.73 -14.29
C ASP A 224 4.77 -6.47 -14.42
N ILE A 225 3.74 -5.83 -14.97
CA ILE A 225 2.49 -6.52 -15.32
C ILE A 225 2.81 -7.59 -16.39
N ARG A 226 2.16 -8.75 -16.37
CA ARG A 226 2.33 -9.75 -17.44
C ARG A 226 1.92 -9.22 -18.80
N LYS A 227 2.70 -9.52 -19.85
CA LYS A 227 2.53 -8.95 -21.20
C LYS A 227 1.12 -9.15 -21.76
N GLU A 228 0.54 -10.32 -21.54
CA GLU A 228 -0.82 -10.70 -21.94
C GLU A 228 -1.92 -9.88 -21.24
N LYS A 229 -1.61 -9.25 -20.10
CA LYS A 229 -2.49 -8.36 -19.35
C LYS A 229 -2.29 -6.88 -19.72
N ARG A 230 -1.28 -6.55 -20.53
CA ARG A 230 -0.96 -5.18 -20.95
C ARG A 230 -1.73 -4.80 -22.22
N ARG A 231 -2.01 -3.51 -22.35
CA ARG A 231 -2.41 -2.87 -23.61
C ARG A 231 -1.27 -1.98 -24.09
N PRO A 232 -0.61 -2.28 -25.22
CA PRO A 232 0.41 -1.39 -25.76
C PRO A 232 -0.21 -0.04 -26.12
N MET A 233 0.56 1.04 -25.90
CA MET A 233 0.15 2.38 -26.33
C MET A 233 0.26 2.50 -27.86
N THR A 234 -0.62 3.29 -28.47
CA THR A 234 -0.49 3.64 -29.89
C THR A 234 0.61 4.70 -30.10
N SER A 235 1.10 4.85 -31.33
CA SER A 235 2.07 5.88 -31.71
C SER A 235 1.62 7.30 -31.36
N GLU A 236 0.30 7.55 -31.32
CA GLU A 236 -0.30 8.81 -30.91
C GLU A 236 -0.30 8.97 -29.38
N GLU A 237 -0.67 7.91 -28.65
CA GLU A 237 -0.64 7.89 -27.18
C GLU A 237 0.79 8.05 -26.64
N GLU A 238 1.79 7.53 -27.35
CA GLU A 238 3.21 7.67 -26.98
C GLU A 238 3.70 9.11 -27.02
N LYS A 239 3.16 9.91 -27.95
CA LYS A 239 3.49 11.34 -28.13
C LYS A 239 2.85 12.24 -27.09
N LEU A 240 1.86 11.75 -26.34
CA LEU A 240 1.25 12.50 -25.24
C LEU A 240 2.31 12.84 -24.19
N TRP A 241 2.08 13.91 -23.44
CA TRP A 241 3.01 14.38 -22.41
C TRP A 241 2.28 14.71 -21.10
N GLY A 242 2.98 14.55 -19.98
CA GLY A 242 2.44 14.87 -18.66
C GLY A 242 1.18 14.08 -18.30
N ILE A 243 0.17 14.79 -17.78
CA ILE A 243 -1.08 14.21 -17.26
C ILE A 243 -1.86 13.46 -18.35
N GLU A 244 -1.83 13.93 -19.59
CA GLU A 244 -2.54 13.29 -20.69
C GLU A 244 -2.03 11.88 -20.95
N LYS A 245 -0.70 11.71 -20.96
CA LYS A 245 -0.07 10.39 -21.04
C LYS A 245 -0.47 9.54 -19.85
N LEU A 246 -0.46 10.09 -18.64
CA LEU A 246 -0.74 9.33 -17.43
C LEU A 246 -2.16 8.74 -17.39
N ASN A 247 -3.14 9.40 -18.00
CA ASN A 247 -4.54 8.93 -18.04
C ASN A 247 -4.80 7.79 -19.05
N ILE A 248 -3.81 7.39 -19.84
CA ILE A 248 -3.95 6.29 -20.79
C ILE A 248 -4.08 4.94 -20.05
N VAL A 249 -5.09 4.17 -20.42
CA VAL A 249 -5.29 2.79 -19.93
C VAL A 249 -4.17 1.90 -20.50
N ARG A 250 -3.55 1.05 -19.67
CA ARG A 250 -2.35 0.29 -20.07
C ARG A 250 -2.44 -1.20 -19.77
N SER A 251 -3.52 -1.65 -19.16
CA SER A 251 -3.70 -3.04 -18.78
C SER A 251 -5.16 -3.31 -18.43
N GLU A 252 -5.48 -4.57 -18.12
CA GLU A 252 -6.75 -4.98 -17.50
C GLU A 252 -6.95 -4.38 -16.08
N ILE A 253 -5.88 -3.87 -15.45
CA ILE A 253 -5.85 -3.30 -14.10
C ILE A 253 -5.26 -1.87 -14.12
N PRO A 254 -5.89 -0.94 -14.84
CA PRO A 254 -5.31 0.37 -15.14
C PRO A 254 -5.04 1.23 -13.90
N ALA A 255 -5.80 1.07 -12.82
CA ALA A 255 -5.69 1.97 -11.67
C ALA A 255 -4.35 1.83 -10.91
N ILE A 256 -3.71 0.67 -11.03
CA ILE A 256 -2.44 0.33 -10.36
C ILE A 256 -1.24 0.26 -11.32
N THR A 257 -1.47 0.40 -12.63
CA THR A 257 -0.43 0.20 -13.65
C THR A 257 0.30 1.51 -13.94
N HIS A 258 1.62 1.51 -13.79
CA HIS A 258 2.47 2.66 -14.10
C HIS A 258 2.67 2.84 -15.61
N VAL A 259 3.25 3.97 -16.02
CA VAL A 259 3.54 4.29 -17.44
C VAL A 259 4.46 3.27 -18.09
N ASP A 260 5.37 2.69 -17.31
CA ASP A 260 6.31 1.64 -17.71
C ASP A 260 5.76 0.23 -17.54
N TYR A 261 4.45 0.09 -17.27
CA TYR A 261 3.77 -1.19 -16.98
C TYR A 261 4.23 -1.89 -15.71
N SER A 262 4.90 -1.19 -14.80
CA SER A 262 5.23 -1.74 -13.49
C SER A 262 4.13 -1.47 -12.46
N ALA A 263 4.18 -2.17 -11.33
CA ALA A 263 3.43 -1.85 -10.13
C ALA A 263 4.17 -2.30 -8.86
N ARG A 264 3.92 -1.60 -7.74
CA ARG A 264 4.49 -1.93 -6.43
C ARG A 264 3.55 -2.79 -5.60
N LEU A 265 3.73 -4.10 -5.63
CA LEU A 265 2.75 -5.06 -5.15
C LEU A 265 2.84 -5.40 -3.65
N GLN A 266 1.68 -5.63 -3.04
CA GLN A 266 1.50 -6.40 -1.82
C GLN A 266 0.98 -7.80 -2.18
N THR A 267 1.72 -8.85 -1.82
CA THR A 267 1.17 -10.22 -1.80
C THR A 267 0.42 -10.44 -0.47
N VAL A 268 -0.82 -10.87 -0.55
CA VAL A 268 -1.70 -11.11 0.60
C VAL A 268 -1.76 -12.60 0.88
N HIS A 269 -1.44 -12.95 2.12
CA HIS A 269 -1.37 -14.33 2.60
C HIS A 269 -2.47 -14.60 3.63
N LYS A 270 -3.04 -15.81 3.58
CA LYS A 270 -4.12 -16.22 4.48
C LYS A 270 -3.66 -16.30 5.94
N GLU A 271 -2.39 -16.65 6.14
CA GLU A 271 -1.74 -16.89 7.43
C GLU A 271 -1.55 -15.58 8.21
N THR A 272 -1.32 -14.47 7.51
CA THR A 272 -1.02 -13.17 8.14
C THR A 272 -2.24 -12.25 8.19
N ASN A 273 -3.10 -12.25 7.16
CA ASN A 273 -4.32 -11.44 7.14
C ASN A 273 -5.50 -12.18 6.51
N PRO A 274 -6.10 -13.14 7.24
CA PRO A 274 -7.14 -14.03 6.68
C PRO A 274 -8.40 -13.29 6.23
N ARG A 275 -8.78 -12.20 6.90
CA ARG A 275 -10.00 -11.44 6.56
C ARG A 275 -9.80 -10.63 5.27
N TYR A 276 -8.63 -10.03 5.10
CA TYR A 276 -8.29 -9.29 3.88
C TYR A 276 -8.07 -10.24 2.70
N HIS A 277 -7.44 -11.40 2.93
CA HIS A 277 -7.35 -12.48 1.95
C HIS A 277 -8.73 -12.92 1.46
N LYS A 278 -9.66 -13.26 2.38
CA LYS A 278 -11.04 -13.63 2.03
C LYS A 278 -11.79 -12.54 1.25
N LEU A 279 -11.55 -11.26 1.57
CA LEU A 279 -12.14 -10.15 0.81
C LEU A 279 -11.70 -10.17 -0.66
N ILE A 280 -10.40 -10.33 -0.91
CA ILE A 280 -9.87 -10.36 -2.27
C ILE A 280 -10.31 -11.65 -2.98
N GLU A 281 -10.36 -12.78 -2.29
CA GLU A 281 -10.90 -14.03 -2.84
C GLU A 281 -12.38 -13.89 -3.23
N GLN A 282 -13.19 -13.25 -2.40
CA GLN A 282 -14.59 -12.98 -2.74
C GLN A 282 -14.71 -12.02 -3.92
N PHE A 283 -13.89 -10.96 -3.95
CA PHE A 283 -13.84 -10.04 -5.08
C PHE A 283 -13.42 -10.76 -6.37
N GLU A 284 -12.46 -11.69 -6.33
CA GLU A 284 -12.09 -12.53 -7.46
C GLU A 284 -13.27 -13.37 -7.95
N LYS A 285 -14.02 -14.02 -7.04
CA LYS A 285 -15.21 -14.80 -7.40
C LYS A 285 -16.26 -13.96 -8.11
N ASP A 286 -16.44 -12.72 -7.68
CA ASP A 286 -17.47 -11.82 -8.23
C ASP A 286 -17.04 -11.17 -9.56
N THR A 287 -15.73 -11.04 -9.80
CA THR A 287 -15.20 -10.16 -10.86
C THR A 287 -14.23 -10.82 -11.84
N GLY A 288 -13.68 -11.99 -11.50
CA GLY A 288 -12.55 -12.61 -12.16
C GLY A 288 -11.20 -11.92 -11.90
N CYS A 289 -11.12 -10.97 -10.96
CA CYS A 289 -9.91 -10.20 -10.66
C CYS A 289 -9.46 -10.42 -9.21
N ALA A 290 -8.26 -10.99 -9.03
CA ALA A 290 -7.68 -11.22 -7.70
C ALA A 290 -6.88 -10.03 -7.16
N ILE A 291 -7.18 -8.82 -7.64
CA ILE A 291 -6.42 -7.59 -7.33
C ILE A 291 -7.38 -6.47 -6.96
N ILE A 292 -7.08 -5.81 -5.84
CA ILE A 292 -7.71 -4.56 -5.42
C ILE A 292 -6.64 -3.47 -5.24
N ILE A 293 -7.07 -2.21 -5.31
CA ILE A 293 -6.24 -1.08 -4.93
C ILE A 293 -6.04 -1.10 -3.43
N ASN A 294 -4.83 -0.79 -2.98
CA ASN A 294 -4.53 -0.47 -1.60
C ASN A 294 -3.69 0.82 -1.52
N THR A 295 -4.14 1.75 -0.69
CA THR A 295 -3.39 2.94 -0.32
C THR A 295 -3.56 3.22 1.17
N SER A 296 -2.68 4.06 1.73
CA SER A 296 -2.72 4.41 3.15
C SER A 296 -4.08 4.95 3.58
N PHE A 297 -4.57 4.61 4.77
CA PHE A 297 -5.76 5.27 5.31
C PHE A 297 -5.36 6.54 6.06
N ASN A 298 -5.31 7.64 5.31
CA ASN A 298 -5.03 9.00 5.77
C ASN A 298 -5.36 10.02 4.67
N VAL A 299 -5.35 11.30 5.04
CA VAL A 299 -5.23 12.42 4.10
C VAL A 299 -3.80 12.93 4.04
N ARG A 300 -3.51 13.81 3.08
CA ARG A 300 -2.20 14.42 2.94
C ARG A 300 -1.85 15.26 4.18
N GLY A 301 -0.67 15.04 4.75
CA GLY A 301 -0.19 15.73 5.95
C GLY A 301 -0.44 14.97 7.26
N GLU A 302 -1.28 13.92 7.25
CA GLU A 302 -1.60 13.13 8.45
C GLU A 302 -0.95 11.74 8.42
N PRO A 303 -0.63 11.14 9.59
CA PRO A 303 -0.21 9.74 9.67
C PRO A 303 -1.36 8.78 9.30
N ILE A 304 -1.03 7.50 9.10
CA ILE A 304 -2.04 6.45 8.94
C ILE A 304 -2.93 6.41 10.19
N VAL A 305 -4.25 6.34 10.00
CA VAL A 305 -5.23 6.31 11.10
C VAL A 305 -4.95 5.15 12.06
N CYS A 306 -4.97 5.42 13.35
CA CYS A 306 -4.67 4.43 14.39
C CYS A 306 -5.95 3.93 15.06
N THR A 307 -6.78 4.85 15.54
CA THR A 307 -8.00 4.57 16.33
C THR A 307 -9.28 4.60 15.48
N PRO A 308 -10.41 4.03 15.97
CA PRO A 308 -11.71 4.17 15.30
C PRO A 308 -12.12 5.63 15.09
N GLU A 309 -11.74 6.52 16.02
CA GLU A 309 -12.00 7.96 15.90
C GLU A 309 -11.19 8.59 14.76
N ASP A 310 -9.90 8.25 14.63
CA ASP A 310 -9.06 8.73 13.52
C ASP A 310 -9.62 8.27 12.17
N ALA A 311 -10.02 7.00 12.08
CA ALA A 311 -10.60 6.42 10.89
C ALA A 311 -11.93 7.10 10.51
N TYR A 312 -12.81 7.32 11.48
CA TYR A 312 -14.08 8.03 11.26
C TYR A 312 -13.86 9.49 10.88
N LYS A 313 -12.94 10.21 11.51
CA LYS A 313 -12.59 11.59 11.15
C LYS A 313 -12.08 11.67 9.72
N CYS A 314 -11.11 10.83 9.35
CA CYS A 314 -10.59 10.78 7.98
C CYS A 314 -11.69 10.40 6.98
N PHE A 315 -12.56 9.45 7.33
CA PHE A 315 -13.74 9.10 6.54
C PHE A 315 -14.67 10.28 6.31
N MET A 316 -14.99 11.05 7.34
CA MET A 316 -15.88 12.19 7.24
C MET A 316 -15.26 13.37 6.47
N ARG A 317 -13.93 13.53 6.52
CA ARG A 317 -13.18 14.60 5.82
C ARG A 317 -12.86 14.31 4.34
N THR A 318 -13.13 13.10 3.86
CA THR A 318 -12.84 12.67 2.48
C THR A 318 -14.12 12.21 1.78
N ASP A 319 -14.06 12.06 0.45
CA ASP A 319 -15.19 11.55 -0.33
C ASP A 319 -15.22 10.01 -0.43
N MET A 320 -14.78 9.30 0.61
CA MET A 320 -14.95 7.84 0.65
C MET A 320 -16.44 7.51 0.73
N ASP A 321 -16.89 6.48 -0.01
CA ASP A 321 -18.29 6.08 -0.04
C ASP A 321 -18.69 5.32 1.23
N TYR A 322 -17.80 4.45 1.72
CA TYR A 322 -18.05 3.57 2.87
C TYR A 322 -16.85 3.50 3.82
N LEU A 323 -17.13 3.19 5.07
CA LEU A 323 -16.14 2.87 6.09
C LEU A 323 -16.48 1.53 6.75
N VAL A 324 -15.50 0.63 6.78
CA VAL A 324 -15.51 -0.58 7.60
C VAL A 324 -14.74 -0.29 8.88
N LEU A 325 -15.39 -0.45 10.03
CA LEU A 325 -14.78 -0.45 11.37
C LEU A 325 -15.03 -1.81 12.01
N GLY A 326 -14.05 -2.72 11.98
CA GLY A 326 -14.25 -4.07 12.51
C GLY A 326 -15.43 -4.76 11.80
N SER A 327 -16.46 -5.16 12.54
CA SER A 327 -17.68 -5.77 11.96
C SER A 327 -18.76 -4.77 11.52
N TYR A 328 -18.49 -3.46 11.58
CA TYR A 328 -19.46 -2.41 11.27
C TYR A 328 -19.20 -1.80 9.90
N LEU A 329 -20.26 -1.67 9.10
CA LEU A 329 -20.27 -0.94 7.83
C LEU A 329 -21.04 0.36 7.98
N LEU A 330 -20.39 1.47 7.66
CA LEU A 330 -20.96 2.81 7.66
C LEU A 330 -21.01 3.32 6.22
N ALA A 331 -22.20 3.77 5.78
CA ALA A 331 -22.36 4.46 4.52
C ALA A 331 -22.20 5.97 4.74
N LYS A 332 -21.51 6.66 3.83
CA LYS A 332 -21.25 8.11 3.95
C LYS A 332 -22.55 8.92 3.95
N GLU A 333 -23.50 8.52 3.13
CA GLU A 333 -24.80 9.18 2.96
C GLU A 333 -25.68 9.15 4.22
N ASP A 334 -25.47 8.15 5.09
CA ASP A 334 -26.19 8.02 6.36
C ASP A 334 -25.57 8.85 7.50
N GLN A 335 -24.37 9.41 7.30
CA GLN A 335 -23.67 10.13 8.35
C GLN A 335 -24.09 11.60 8.42
N LYS A 336 -24.15 12.11 9.65
CA LYS A 336 -24.30 13.56 9.90
C LYS A 336 -22.99 14.27 9.60
N LEU A 337 -23.05 15.43 8.96
CA LEU A 337 -21.89 16.29 8.75
C LEU A 337 -21.20 16.62 10.07
N LEU A 338 -19.87 16.67 10.06
CA LEU A 338 -19.09 17.12 11.22
C LEU A 338 -19.45 18.58 11.53
N LYS A 339 -19.86 18.85 12.77
CA LYS A 339 -19.96 20.22 13.29
C LYS A 339 -18.54 20.68 13.63
N ASP A 340 -18.20 21.89 13.22
CA ASP A 340 -16.90 22.52 13.49
C ASP A 340 -15.69 21.84 12.83
N ASP A 341 -15.82 21.38 11.58
CA ASP A 341 -14.64 20.96 10.82
C ASP A 341 -13.79 22.19 10.48
N VAL A 342 -12.76 22.40 11.30
CA VAL A 342 -11.68 23.33 11.01
C VAL A 342 -11.13 22.98 9.64
N ASP A 343 -10.76 24.00 8.84
CA ASP A 343 -10.15 23.82 7.53
C ASP A 343 -8.79 23.11 7.70
N TRP A 344 -8.81 21.79 7.86
CA TRP A 344 -7.65 20.94 8.18
C TRP A 344 -6.56 21.07 7.10
N LYS A 345 -6.95 21.48 5.88
CA LYS A 345 -6.04 21.82 4.79
C LYS A 345 -5.12 23.01 5.11
N LYS A 346 -5.47 23.85 6.11
CA LYS A 346 -4.66 24.97 6.60
C LYS A 346 -3.85 24.64 7.85
N GLU A 347 -4.19 23.57 8.57
CA GLU A 347 -3.59 23.25 9.87
C GLU A 347 -2.24 22.55 9.75
N PHE A 348 -2.06 21.76 8.69
CA PHE A 348 -0.80 21.09 8.39
C PHE A 348 -0.06 21.82 7.27
N VAL A 349 0.90 22.68 7.64
CA VAL A 349 1.88 23.21 6.69
C VAL A 349 2.75 22.05 6.22
N LEU A 350 2.75 21.83 4.91
CA LEU A 350 3.54 20.81 4.26
C LEU A 350 5.02 21.23 4.24
N ASP A 351 5.90 20.32 4.64
CA ASP A 351 7.36 20.43 4.46
C ASP A 351 7.77 20.16 3.00
#